data_AF-A0A0A9WC68-F1
#
_entry.id   AF-A0A0A9WC68-F1
#
_cell.length_a   1.000
_cell.length_b   1.000
_cell.length_c   1.000
_cell.angle_alpha   90.00
_cell.angle_beta   90.00
_cell.angle_gamma   90.00
#
_symmetry.space_group_name_H-M   'P 1'
#
loop_
_entity.id
_entity.type
_entity.pdbx_description
1 polymer ?
#
loop_
_entity_poly.entity_id
_entity_poly.type
_entity_poly.pdbx_seq_one_letter_code
_entity_poly.pdbx_strand_id
1 'polypeptide(L)'
;MRITSRKMSTPITEELDNNIKVRTGMVKVSDGKTRPTPMRLHLSVEILKLQKEELTPPNHNTRPSPSDSRVRIVGVTRQKVGGLGLSIKGGAEHKLPILVSRIFKDQAADQTGQLFVGDAIIKVNGEMITHCQHDEAVNILRNAGDIVMLTVKHYRAAT
;
A
#
# COMPACT_ATOMS: atom_id res chain seq x y z
N MET A 1 -9.54 25.22 -25.31
CA MET A 1 -9.62 24.47 -24.03
C MET A 1 -8.38 24.80 -23.20
N ARG A 2 -8.51 25.52 -22.08
CA ARG A 2 -7.37 25.97 -21.25
C ARG A 2 -7.20 24.98 -20.10
N ILE A 3 -6.12 24.19 -20.11
CA ILE A 3 -5.83 23.23 -19.04
C ILE A 3 -4.82 23.87 -18.09
N THR A 4 -5.24 24.19 -16.86
CA THR A 4 -4.38 24.74 -15.81
C THR A 4 -3.58 23.62 -15.16
N SER A 5 -2.25 23.65 -15.31
CA SER A 5 -1.28 22.63 -14.87
C SER A 5 -1.08 22.50 -13.36
N ARG A 6 -1.83 23.21 -12.51
CA ARG A 6 -1.55 23.31 -11.07
C ARG A 6 -2.22 22.27 -10.16
N LYS A 7 -2.90 21.23 -10.69
CA LYS A 7 -3.53 20.18 -9.86
C LYS A 7 -3.44 18.78 -10.47
N MET A 8 -2.23 18.28 -10.73
CA MET A 8 -2.05 16.84 -10.99
C MET A 8 -1.46 16.17 -9.75
N SER A 9 -2.09 15.07 -9.30
CA SER A 9 -1.70 14.35 -8.08
C SER A 9 -0.63 13.29 -8.30
N THR A 10 -0.27 12.98 -9.56
CA THR A 10 0.80 12.05 -9.93
C THR A 10 1.59 12.60 -11.11
N PRO A 11 2.92 12.37 -11.19
CA PRO A 11 3.72 12.73 -12.36
C PRO A 11 3.21 12.01 -13.61
N ILE A 12 3.29 12.65 -14.77
CA ILE A 12 2.94 12.05 -16.06
C ILE A 12 3.97 10.95 -16.34
N THR A 13 3.51 9.72 -16.43
CA THR A 13 4.27 8.59 -16.98
C THR A 13 3.99 8.52 -18.47
N GLU A 14 5.04 8.61 -19.29
CA GLU A 14 4.99 8.50 -20.75
C GLU A 14 5.44 7.08 -21.10
N GLU A 15 4.51 6.26 -21.60
CA GLU A 15 4.77 4.87 -22.01
C GLU A 15 4.46 4.72 -23.51
N LEU A 16 5.21 3.83 -24.16
CA LEU A 16 5.05 3.48 -25.58
C LEU A 16 4.20 2.21 -25.67
N ASP A 17 2.90 2.36 -25.93
CA ASP A 17 2.01 1.25 -26.27
C ASP A 17 1.83 1.23 -27.80
N ASN A 18 2.16 0.10 -28.46
CA ASN A 18 2.00 -0.09 -29.91
C ASN A 18 2.55 1.07 -30.77
N ASN A 19 3.74 1.57 -30.43
CA ASN A 19 4.42 2.69 -31.11
C ASN A 19 3.68 4.04 -31.01
N ILE A 20 2.68 4.15 -30.13
CA ILE A 20 1.91 5.36 -29.87
C ILE A 20 2.29 5.90 -28.48
N LYS A 21 2.63 7.19 -28.43
CA LYS A 21 2.90 7.87 -27.15
C LYS A 21 1.60 8.01 -26.37
N VAL A 22 1.52 7.31 -25.23
CA VAL A 22 0.39 7.42 -24.31
C VAL A 22 0.84 8.14 -23.04
N ARG A 23 0.05 9.13 -22.64
CA ARG A 23 0.23 9.87 -21.39
C ARG A 23 -0.92 9.52 -20.46
N THR A 24 -0.58 9.03 -19.28
CA THR A 24 -1.56 8.69 -18.25
C THR A 24 -1.46 9.64 -17.07
N GLY A 25 -2.61 9.95 -16.45
CA GLY A 25 -2.66 10.84 -15.30
C GLY A 25 -4.00 10.82 -14.58
N MET A 26 -4.01 11.26 -13.31
CA MET A 26 -5.23 11.41 -12.53
C MET A 26 -5.81 12.82 -12.69
N VAL A 27 -7.11 12.89 -13.00
CA VAL A 27 -7.87 14.14 -13.14
C VAL A 27 -9.11 14.10 -12.25
N LYS A 28 -9.58 15.27 -11.81
CA LYS A 28 -10.88 15.38 -11.12
C LYS A 28 -11.94 15.81 -12.12
N VAL A 29 -12.99 15.01 -12.29
CA VAL A 29 -14.09 15.28 -13.21
C VAL A 29 -15.34 15.61 -12.41
N SER A 30 -16.01 16.70 -12.77
CA SER A 30 -17.27 17.14 -12.16
C SER A 30 -18.27 17.48 -13.26
N ASP A 31 -19.51 17.09 -13.05
CA ASP A 31 -20.66 17.44 -13.87
C ASP A 31 -21.34 18.75 -13.42
N GLY A 32 -20.74 19.48 -12.47
CA GLY A 32 -21.27 20.71 -11.89
C GLY A 32 -22.42 20.51 -10.90
N LYS A 33 -22.91 19.27 -10.75
CA LYS A 33 -24.00 18.92 -9.82
C LYS A 33 -23.48 18.11 -8.63
N THR A 34 -22.38 17.37 -8.81
CA THR A 34 -21.80 16.48 -7.81
C THR A 34 -20.35 16.85 -7.47
N ARG A 35 -19.87 16.32 -6.33
CA ARG A 35 -18.48 16.49 -5.91
C ARG A 35 -17.54 15.93 -6.99
N PRO A 36 -16.47 16.66 -7.39
CA PRO A 36 -15.54 16.17 -8.39
C PRO A 36 -14.95 14.81 -8.02
N THR A 37 -15.08 13.83 -8.92
CA THR A 37 -14.60 12.46 -8.72
C THR A 37 -13.24 12.26 -9.42
N PRO A 38 -12.29 11.56 -8.78
CA PRO A 38 -11.04 11.22 -9.43
C PRO A 38 -11.27 10.18 -10.55
N MET A 39 -10.66 10.42 -11.71
CA MET A 39 -10.69 9.54 -12.88
C MET A 39 -9.29 9.44 -13.48
N ARG A 40 -8.95 8.29 -14.05
CA ARG A 40 -7.70 8.09 -14.80
C ARG A 40 -7.91 8.46 -16.26
N LEU A 41 -7.11 9.41 -16.72
CA LEU A 41 -7.04 9.86 -18.11
C LEU A 41 -5.95 9.06 -18.83
N HIS A 42 -6.28 8.49 -19.97
CA HIS A 42 -5.34 7.94 -20.95
C HIS A 42 -5.44 8.80 -22.20
N LEU A 43 -4.33 9.46 -22.54
CA LEU A 43 -4.25 10.36 -23.68
C LEU A 43 -3.22 9.83 -24.68
N SER A 44 -3.68 9.47 -25.86
CA SER A 44 -2.82 9.24 -27.02
C SER A 44 -3.15 10.23 -28.13
N VAL A 45 -2.40 10.19 -29.23
CA VAL A 45 -2.68 11.00 -30.42
C VAL A 45 -4.03 10.67 -31.07
N GLU A 46 -4.53 9.45 -30.90
CA GLU A 46 -5.76 8.95 -31.54
C GLU A 46 -6.93 8.82 -30.56
N ILE A 47 -6.65 8.64 -29.28
CA ILE A 47 -7.65 8.20 -28.29
C ILE A 47 -7.51 9.01 -27.00
N LEU A 48 -8.64 9.53 -26.54
CA LEU A 48 -8.80 10.05 -25.18
C LEU A 48 -9.79 9.14 -24.43
N LYS A 49 -9.31 8.45 -23.41
CA LYS A 49 -10.11 7.55 -22.55
C LYS A 49 -10.10 8.03 -21.11
N LEU A 50 -11.28 8.12 -20.51
CA LEU A 50 -11.48 8.38 -19.08
C LEU A 50 -12.02 7.11 -18.42
N GLN A 51 -11.30 6.60 -17.44
CA GLN A 51 -11.71 5.46 -16.64
C GLN A 51 -11.99 5.93 -15.22
N LYS A 52 -13.19 5.66 -14.71
CA LYS A 52 -13.49 5.86 -13.28
C LYS A 52 -12.49 5.03 -12.49
N GLU A 53 -11.96 5.58 -11.41
CA GLU A 53 -11.12 4.80 -10.49
C GLU A 53 -12.02 3.76 -9.81
N GLU A 54 -12.23 2.64 -10.49
CA GLU A 54 -12.76 1.44 -9.87
C GLU A 54 -11.71 1.03 -8.83
N LEU A 55 -12.11 0.92 -7.58
CA LEU A 55 -11.35 0.21 -6.56
C LEU A 55 -11.21 -1.22 -7.08
N THR A 56 -10.20 -1.48 -7.93
CA THR A 56 -10.00 -2.80 -8.50
C THR A 56 -9.92 -3.76 -7.32
N PRO A 57 -10.80 -4.78 -7.23
CA PRO A 57 -10.54 -5.87 -6.29
C PRO A 57 -9.11 -6.35 -6.57
N PRO A 58 -8.32 -6.66 -5.53
CA PRO A 58 -6.88 -6.84 -5.66
C PRO A 58 -6.58 -7.88 -6.74
N ASN A 59 -6.15 -7.41 -7.91
CA ASN A 59 -5.75 -8.24 -9.02
C ASN A 59 -4.55 -9.07 -8.53
N HIS A 60 -4.74 -10.38 -8.39
CA HIS A 60 -3.79 -11.31 -7.76
C HIS A 60 -2.43 -11.45 -8.48
N ASN A 61 -2.17 -10.67 -9.53
CA ASN A 61 -0.95 -10.76 -10.34
C ASN A 61 -0.09 -9.49 -10.35
N THR A 62 -0.43 -8.44 -9.58
CA THR A 62 0.43 -7.25 -9.45
C THR A 62 1.10 -7.27 -8.10
N ARG A 63 2.41 -7.55 -8.06
CA ARG A 63 3.23 -7.43 -6.84
C ARG A 63 2.97 -6.04 -6.24
N PRO A 64 2.47 -5.92 -5.00
CA PRO A 64 2.11 -4.62 -4.45
C PRO A 64 3.37 -3.76 -4.41
N SER A 65 3.35 -2.64 -5.11
CA SER A 65 4.42 -1.66 -5.02
C SER A 65 4.28 -0.91 -3.69
N PRO A 66 5.39 -0.63 -2.99
CA PRO A 66 5.38 0.13 -1.73
C PRO A 66 4.87 1.57 -1.91
N SER A 67 4.70 2.05 -3.14
CA SER A 67 4.26 3.41 -3.44
C SER A 67 2.79 3.68 -3.10
N ASP A 68 1.96 2.64 -3.03
CA ASP A 68 0.54 2.81 -2.75
C ASP A 68 0.35 2.91 -1.23
N SER A 69 0.18 4.13 -0.69
CA SER A 69 -0.05 4.41 0.74
C SER A 69 -1.38 3.84 1.28
N ARG A 70 -2.00 2.91 0.54
CA ARG A 70 -3.24 2.24 0.89
C ARG A 70 -3.02 1.16 1.94
N VAL A 71 -4.06 0.93 2.73
CA VAL A 71 -4.12 -0.20 3.67
C VAL A 71 -4.23 -1.50 2.88
N ARG A 72 -3.43 -2.50 3.24
CA ARG A 72 -3.45 -3.83 2.64
C ARG A 72 -3.43 -4.92 3.70
N ILE A 73 -3.93 -6.10 3.34
CA ILE A 73 -3.94 -7.28 4.22
C ILE A 73 -2.91 -8.26 3.66
N VAL A 74 -2.00 -8.72 4.52
CA VAL A 74 -0.96 -9.68 4.16
C VAL A 74 -1.06 -10.89 5.08
N GLY A 75 -1.22 -12.08 4.51
CA GLY A 75 -1.13 -13.34 5.23
C GLY A 75 0.32 -13.80 5.33
N VAL A 76 0.78 -14.09 6.54
CA VAL A 76 2.11 -14.63 6.82
C VAL A 76 1.95 -15.98 7.51
N THR A 77 2.52 -17.02 6.92
CA THR A 77 2.59 -18.35 7.56
C THR A 77 3.89 -18.46 8.33
N ARG A 78 3.79 -18.59 9.65
CA ARG A 78 4.92 -18.73 10.57
C ARG A 78 5.76 -19.96 10.22
N GLN A 79 7.07 -19.79 10.21
CA GLN A 79 8.02 -20.89 10.07
C GLN A 79 8.40 -21.46 11.45
N LYS A 80 8.69 -22.77 11.50
CA LYS A 80 9.17 -23.46 12.71
C LYS A 80 10.45 -22.84 13.28
N VAL A 81 11.33 -22.36 12.39
CA VAL A 81 12.57 -21.67 12.74
C VAL A 81 12.45 -20.21 12.29
N GLY A 82 12.65 -19.27 13.21
CA GLY A 82 12.63 -17.82 12.93
C GLY A 82 11.24 -17.16 12.84
N GLY A 83 10.16 -17.91 13.06
CA GLY A 83 8.83 -17.35 13.28
C GLY A 83 8.26 -16.57 12.09
N LEU A 84 7.88 -15.31 12.33
CA LEU A 84 7.36 -14.43 11.27
C LEU A 84 8.47 -13.81 10.40
N GLY A 85 9.73 -13.83 10.83
CA GLY A 85 10.82 -13.28 10.00
C GLY A 85 10.81 -11.76 9.84
N LEU A 86 10.30 -11.02 10.82
CA LEU A 86 10.31 -9.56 10.82
C LEU A 86 10.70 -9.00 12.19
N SER A 87 11.20 -7.77 12.21
CA SER A 87 11.39 -6.98 13.43
C SER A 87 10.44 -5.80 13.43
N ILE A 88 9.92 -5.45 14.61
CA ILE A 88 9.07 -4.28 14.81
C ILE A 88 9.78 -3.23 15.68
N LYS A 89 9.33 -1.98 15.57
CA LYS A 89 9.71 -0.85 16.42
C LYS A 89 8.50 0.04 16.68
N GLY A 90 8.64 0.99 17.60
CA GLY A 90 7.54 1.87 18.00
C GLY A 90 6.62 1.20 19.01
N GLY A 91 5.51 1.85 19.30
CA GLY A 91 4.62 1.54 20.41
C GLY A 91 3.95 2.81 20.93
N ALA A 92 2.79 2.64 21.56
CA ALA A 92 2.01 3.75 22.08
C ALA A 92 2.79 4.59 23.12
N GLU A 93 3.70 3.97 23.87
CA GLU A 93 4.59 4.63 24.84
C GLU A 93 5.51 5.67 24.20
N HIS A 94 5.85 5.49 22.92
CA HIS A 94 6.67 6.41 22.14
C HIS A 94 5.85 7.30 21.20
N LYS A 95 4.50 7.24 21.27
CA LYS A 95 3.58 7.91 20.33
C LYS A 95 3.88 7.57 18.86
N LEU A 96 4.41 6.37 18.62
CA LEU A 96 4.75 5.86 17.29
C LEU A 96 3.91 4.62 17.00
N PRO A 97 3.43 4.44 15.75
CA PRO A 97 2.77 3.19 15.38
C PRO A 97 3.75 2.02 15.45
N ILE A 98 3.21 0.80 15.55
CA ILE A 98 3.99 -0.43 15.42
C ILE A 98 4.46 -0.55 13.97
N LEU A 99 5.75 -0.37 13.73
CA LEU A 99 6.37 -0.32 12.41
C LEU A 99 7.28 -1.51 12.17
N VAL A 100 7.26 -2.07 10.97
CA VAL A 100 8.24 -3.05 10.50
C VAL A 100 9.58 -2.34 10.31
N SER A 101 10.56 -2.69 11.13
CA SER A 101 11.92 -2.11 11.10
C SER A 101 12.87 -2.91 10.23
N ARG A 102 12.66 -4.22 10.12
CA ARG A 102 13.47 -5.13 9.30
C ARG A 102 12.64 -6.33 8.86
N ILE A 103 12.93 -6.82 7.65
CA ILE A 103 12.44 -8.10 7.14
C ILE A 103 13.67 -8.98 6.93
N PHE A 104 13.65 -10.20 7.47
CA PHE A 104 14.74 -11.14 7.34
C PHE A 104 14.60 -11.93 6.04
N LYS A 105 15.66 -11.95 5.25
CA LYS A 105 15.68 -12.64 3.95
C LYS A 105 15.37 -14.13 4.12
N ASP A 106 14.66 -14.71 3.16
CA ASP A 106 14.31 -16.13 3.08
C ASP A 106 13.41 -16.63 4.23
N GLN A 107 12.92 -15.73 5.09
CA GLN A 107 11.97 -16.03 6.16
C GLN A 107 10.50 -15.76 5.75
N ALA A 108 9.55 -16.15 6.61
CA ALA A 108 8.12 -16.07 6.35
C ALA A 108 7.64 -14.71 5.79
N ALA A 109 8.02 -13.59 6.41
CA ALA A 109 7.64 -12.26 5.94
C ALA A 109 8.20 -11.91 4.55
N ASP A 110 9.47 -12.27 4.27
CA ASP A 110 10.13 -12.01 2.98
C ASP A 110 9.51 -12.83 1.85
N GLN A 111 9.21 -14.10 2.13
CA GLN A 111 8.57 -15.02 1.19
C GLN A 111 7.19 -14.53 0.73
N THR A 112 6.48 -13.73 1.55
CA THR A 112 5.23 -13.11 1.10
C THR A 112 5.44 -12.13 -0.05
N GLY A 113 6.59 -11.43 -0.09
CA GLY A 113 6.89 -10.37 -1.04
C GLY A 113 5.96 -9.15 -0.96
N GLN A 114 5.15 -9.05 0.09
CA GLN A 114 4.07 -8.07 0.25
C GLN A 114 4.23 -7.18 1.49
N LEU A 115 5.21 -7.50 2.36
CA LEU A 115 5.64 -6.67 3.49
C LEU A 115 6.90 -5.90 3.12
N PHE A 116 7.00 -4.68 3.61
CA PHE A 116 8.13 -3.79 3.40
C PHE A 116 8.53 -3.12 4.72
N VAL A 117 9.82 -2.81 4.84
CA VAL A 117 10.30 -1.95 5.93
C VAL A 117 9.61 -0.59 5.84
N GLY A 118 9.12 -0.08 6.98
CA GLY A 118 8.32 1.14 7.05
C GLY A 118 6.80 0.91 6.98
N ASP A 119 6.35 -0.33 6.81
CA ASP A 119 4.95 -0.67 7.03
C ASP A 119 4.56 -0.49 8.49
N ALA A 120 3.44 0.17 8.76
CA ALA A 120 2.82 0.11 10.07
C ALA A 120 1.78 -1.00 10.11
N ILE A 121 1.80 -1.78 11.19
CA ILE A 121 0.82 -2.81 11.48
C ILE A 121 -0.35 -2.15 12.22
N ILE A 122 -1.52 -2.20 11.61
CA ILE A 122 -2.77 -1.64 12.13
C ILE A 122 -3.55 -2.72 12.88
N LYS A 123 -3.61 -3.93 12.30
CA LYS A 123 -4.32 -5.07 12.88
C LYS A 123 -3.55 -6.37 12.74
N VAL A 124 -3.74 -7.27 13.70
CA VAL A 124 -3.26 -8.65 13.69
C VAL A 124 -4.48 -9.55 13.86
N ASN A 125 -4.74 -10.45 12.92
CA ASN A 125 -5.90 -11.36 12.93
C ASN A 125 -7.25 -10.66 13.13
N GLY A 126 -7.37 -9.39 12.70
CA GLY A 126 -8.56 -8.57 12.84
C GLY A 126 -8.61 -7.70 14.10
N GLU A 127 -7.73 -7.94 15.08
CA GLU A 127 -7.59 -7.14 16.30
C GLU A 127 -6.73 -5.90 16.04
N MET A 128 -7.18 -4.73 16.50
CA MET A 128 -6.47 -3.47 16.31
C MET A 128 -5.35 -3.32 17.33
N ILE A 129 -4.12 -3.07 16.84
CA ILE A 129 -2.93 -2.97 17.69
C ILE A 129 -2.27 -1.58 17.67
N THR A 130 -2.94 -0.58 17.07
CA THR A 130 -2.39 0.78 16.90
C THR A 130 -2.15 1.52 18.22
N HIS A 131 -2.81 1.10 19.29
CA HIS A 131 -2.71 1.69 20.63
C HIS A 131 -2.00 0.78 21.64
N CYS A 132 -1.48 -0.37 21.19
CA CYS A 132 -0.73 -1.27 22.05
C CYS A 132 0.66 -0.71 22.36
N GLN A 133 1.17 -1.04 23.54
CA GLN A 133 2.58 -0.82 23.86
C GLN A 133 3.47 -1.76 23.03
N HIS A 134 4.76 -1.44 22.92
CA HIS A 134 5.70 -2.30 22.19
C HIS A 134 5.63 -3.77 22.63
N ASP A 135 5.74 -4.03 23.94
CA ASP A 135 5.75 -5.39 24.48
C ASP A 135 4.44 -6.13 24.26
N GLU A 136 3.31 -5.41 24.34
CA GLU A 136 1.99 -5.95 24.07
C GLU A 136 1.84 -6.36 22.60
N ALA A 137 2.28 -5.49 21.67
CA ALA A 137 2.29 -5.81 20.25
C ALA A 137 3.18 -7.02 19.92
N VAL A 138 4.34 -7.13 20.58
CA VAL A 138 5.21 -8.31 20.47
C VAL A 138 4.48 -9.57 20.97
N ASN A 139 3.78 -9.47 22.10
CA ASN A 139 3.05 -10.59 22.67
C ASN A 139 1.90 -11.04 21.75
N ILE A 140 1.13 -10.10 21.21
CA ILE A 140 0.06 -10.38 20.23
C ILE A 140 0.64 -11.09 19.00
N LEU A 141 1.72 -10.56 18.41
CA LEU A 141 2.37 -11.17 17.24
C LEU A 141 2.97 -12.55 17.54
N ARG A 142 3.44 -12.80 18.76
CA ARG A 142 3.91 -14.13 19.18
C ARG A 142 2.77 -15.13 19.32
N ASN A 143 1.63 -14.70 19.88
CA ASN A 143 0.48 -15.55 20.17
C ASN A 143 -0.54 -15.64 19.03
N ALA A 144 -0.32 -14.93 17.92
CA ALA A 144 -1.20 -14.90 16.74
C ALA A 144 -1.33 -16.23 15.97
N GLY A 145 -0.70 -17.31 16.44
CA GLY A 145 -0.72 -18.63 15.81
C GLY A 145 0.20 -18.76 14.60
N ASP A 146 -0.08 -19.78 13.78
CA ASP A 146 0.71 -20.12 12.59
C ASP A 146 0.36 -19.28 11.37
N ILE A 147 -0.92 -18.98 11.16
CA ILE A 147 -1.38 -18.12 10.05
C ILE A 147 -1.73 -16.76 10.63
N VAL A 148 -0.93 -15.75 10.31
CA VAL A 148 -1.09 -14.40 10.83
C VAL A 148 -1.53 -13.47 9.72
N MET A 149 -2.70 -12.85 9.89
CA MET A 149 -3.26 -11.87 8.97
C MET A 149 -2.93 -10.46 9.45
N LEU A 150 -1.98 -9.81 8.78
CA LEU A 150 -1.52 -8.46 9.11
C LEU A 150 -2.23 -7.43 8.23
N THR A 151 -2.95 -6.49 8.84
CA THR A 151 -3.43 -5.30 8.14
C THR A 151 -2.37 -4.21 8.28
N VAL A 152 -1.75 -3.82 7.16
CA VAL A 152 -0.62 -2.88 7.15
C VAL A 152 -0.86 -1.67 6.27
N LYS A 153 -0.18 -0.58 6.57
CA LYS A 153 -0.11 0.63 5.74
C LYS A 153 1.33 1.05 5.55
N HIS A 154 1.76 1.24 4.31
CA HIS A 154 3.12 1.68 4.03
C HIS A 154 3.28 3.17 4.33
N TYR A 155 4.20 3.51 5.22
CA TYR A 155 4.65 4.89 5.38
C TYR A 155 5.90 5.07 4.52
N ARG A 156 5.78 5.82 3.41
CA ARG A 156 6.94 6.25 2.64
C ARG A 156 7.87 6.98 3.60
N ALA A 157 9.11 6.49 3.76
CA ALA A 157 10.13 7.27 4.39
C ALA A 157 10.27 8.58 3.60
N ALA A 158 10.22 9.72 4.29
CA ALA A 158 10.63 10.98 3.69
C ALA A 158 12.09 10.79 3.25
N THR A 159 12.30 10.74 1.94
CA THR A 159 13.64 10.84 1.33
C THR A 159 13.86 12.29 0.99
#